data_AF-A0A971HDS9-F1
#
_entry.id   AF-A0A971HDS9-F1
#
_cell.length_a   1.000
_cell.length_b   1.000
_cell.length_c   1.000
_cell.angle_alpha   90.00
_cell.angle_beta   90.00
_cell.angle_gamma   90.00
#
_symmetry.space_group_name_H-M   'P 1'
#
loop_
_entity.id
_entity.type
_entity.pdbx_description
1 polymer ?
#
loop_
_entity_poly.entity_id
_entity_poly.type
_entity_poly.pdbx_seq_one_letter_code
_entity_poly.pdbx_strand_id
1 'polypeptide(L)'
;MAKRRRKKKLKLGRILIILFMLYIGFTLLNQSKLMNELKGKKEKIELEIQTLQVEIDSLNEEIENSDSLQFVEKIARDELGMVKPREIIYIDKNKIKKPFFGLRKK
;
A
#
# COMPACT_ATOMS: atom_id res chain seq x y z
N MET A 1 39.58 65.52 10.22
CA MET A 1 39.43 64.33 11.10
C MET A 1 38.33 63.42 10.55
N ALA A 2 38.66 62.31 9.86
CA ALA A 2 37.67 61.45 9.23
C ALA A 2 37.38 60.18 10.07
N LYS A 3 36.20 60.12 10.68
CA LYS A 3 35.76 59.04 11.59
C LYS A 3 35.31 57.82 10.76
N ARG A 4 36.16 56.78 10.66
CA ARG A 4 35.87 55.51 9.96
C ARG A 4 34.63 54.79 10.52
N ARG A 5 33.50 54.88 9.82
CA ARG A 5 32.33 53.99 10.02
C ARG A 5 32.48 52.70 9.19
N ARG A 6 33.39 51.80 9.57
CA ARG A 6 33.59 50.50 8.86
C ARG A 6 33.24 49.23 9.64
N LYS A 7 32.68 49.32 10.86
CA LYS A 7 32.40 48.14 11.71
C LYS A 7 30.95 47.62 11.72
N LYS A 8 30.00 48.26 11.03
CA LYS A 8 28.57 47.84 11.05
C LYS A 8 28.21 46.73 10.06
N LYS A 9 28.83 46.67 8.87
CA LYS A 9 28.50 45.66 7.83
C LYS A 9 28.86 44.23 8.25
N LEU A 10 29.96 44.04 8.99
CA LEU A 10 30.36 42.72 9.50
C LEU A 10 29.39 42.15 10.57
N LYS A 11 28.71 43.01 11.34
CA LYS A 11 27.70 42.57 12.31
C LYS A 11 26.43 42.08 11.61
N LEU A 12 26.04 42.72 10.51
CA LEU A 12 24.85 42.32 9.74
C LEU A 12 25.05 40.97 9.01
N GLY A 13 26.24 40.74 8.45
CA GLY A 13 26.58 39.45 7.83
C GLY A 13 26.52 38.28 8.81
N ARG A 14 26.98 38.46 10.06
CA ARG A 14 26.85 37.43 11.11
C ARG A 14 25.40 37.10 11.45
N ILE A 15 24.52 38.10 11.50
CA ILE A 15 23.08 37.89 11.76
C ILE A 15 22.45 37.08 10.62
N LEU A 16 22.81 37.39 9.37
CA LEU A 16 22.36 36.65 8.19
C LEU A 16 22.78 35.18 8.22
N ILE A 17 24.03 34.90 8.62
CA ILE A 17 24.55 33.53 8.77
C ILE A 17 23.80 32.78 9.86
N ILE A 18 23.52 33.42 11.00
CA ILE A 18 22.74 32.80 12.10
C ILE A 18 21.32 32.49 11.63
N LEU A 19 20.67 33.41 10.92
CA LEU A 19 19.33 33.19 10.39
C LEU A 19 19.31 32.04 9.36
N PHE A 20 20.33 31.95 8.52
CA PHE A 20 20.49 30.86 7.56
C PHE A 20 20.69 29.50 8.24
N MET A 21 21.53 29.45 9.28
CA MET A 21 21.72 28.24 10.09
C MET A 21 20.43 27.82 10.80
N LEU A 22 19.65 28.78 11.33
CA LEU A 22 18.35 28.49 11.94
C LEU A 22 17.34 27.95 10.93
N TYR A 23 17.31 28.52 9.71
CA TYR A 23 16.44 28.04 8.63
C TYR A 23 16.77 26.60 8.22
N ILE A 24 18.06 26.30 8.03
CA ILE A 24 18.51 24.93 7.72
C ILE A 24 18.17 23.98 8.88
N GLY A 25 18.48 24.38 10.12
CA GLY A 25 18.16 23.59 11.30
C GLY A 25 16.67 23.25 11.40
N PHE A 26 15.80 24.25 11.22
CA PHE A 26 14.35 24.03 11.22
C PHE A 26 13.88 23.08 10.11
N THR A 27 14.43 23.25 8.91
CA THR A 27 14.09 22.42 7.75
C THR A 27 14.51 20.96 7.97
N LEU A 28 15.71 20.73 8.52
CA LEU A 28 16.23 19.40 8.83
C LEU A 28 15.40 18.71 9.93
N LEU A 29 14.95 19.45 10.95
CA LEU A 29 14.08 18.90 12.00
C LEU A 29 12.73 18.43 11.42
N ASN A 30 12.11 19.23 10.56
CA ASN A 30 10.86 18.84 9.90
C ASN A 30 11.06 17.63 8.97
N GLN A 31 12.15 17.62 8.19
CA GLN A 31 12.49 16.50 7.31
C GLN A 31 12.79 15.22 8.10
N SER A 32 13.41 15.32 9.27
CA SER A 32 13.72 14.16 10.13
C SER A 32 12.44 13.47 10.63
N LYS A 33 11.41 14.23 10.98
CA LYS A 33 10.10 13.68 11.38
C LYS A 33 9.42 12.95 10.22
N LEU A 34 9.36 13.59 9.06
CA LEU A 34 8.78 13.01 7.85
C LEU A 34 9.52 11.72 7.43
N MET A 35 10.86 11.73 7.52
CA MET A 35 11.68 10.56 7.24
C MET A 35 11.35 9.39 8.18
N ASN A 36 11.17 9.65 9.47
CA ASN A 36 10.82 8.61 10.43
C ASN A 36 9.41 8.04 10.19
N GLU A 37 8.43 8.89 9.87
CA GLU A 37 7.09 8.40 9.49
C GLU A 37 7.13 7.55 8.21
N LEU A 38 7.86 7.99 7.18
CA LEU A 38 8.01 7.25 5.93
C LEU A 38 8.68 5.90 6.16
N LYS A 39 9.73 5.85 6.99
CA LYS A 39 10.38 4.60 7.38
C LYS A 39 9.42 3.65 8.09
N GLY A 40 8.66 4.14 9.07
CA GLY A 40 7.69 3.31 9.78
C GLY A 40 6.57 2.79 8.88
N LYS A 41 6.11 3.59 7.90
CA LYS A 41 5.15 3.13 6.89
C LYS A 41 5.76 2.05 5.99
N LYS A 42 7.01 2.25 5.55
CA LYS A 42 7.73 1.28 4.73
C LYS A 42 7.89 -0.05 5.45
N GLU A 43 8.34 -0.03 6.71
CA GLU A 43 8.50 -1.24 7.53
C GLU A 43 7.18 -1.98 7.71
N LYS A 44 6.06 -1.27 7.95
CA LYS A 44 4.73 -1.89 8.05
C LYS A 44 4.31 -2.57 6.74
N ILE A 45 4.48 -1.88 5.61
CA ILE A 45 4.14 -2.45 4.29
C ILE A 45 5.03 -3.65 3.99
N GLU A 46 6.32 -3.58 4.34
CA GLU A 46 7.26 -4.68 4.12
C GLU A 46 6.92 -5.89 4.99
N LEU A 47 6.49 -5.68 6.23
CA LEU A 47 5.94 -6.74 7.08
C LEU A 47 4.65 -7.32 6.48
N GLU A 48 3.74 -6.49 5.99
CA GLU A 48 2.50 -6.93 5.36
C GLU A 48 2.76 -7.78 4.10
N ILE A 49 3.72 -7.37 3.27
CA ILE A 49 4.19 -8.17 2.12
C ILE A 49 4.75 -9.51 2.58
N GLN A 50 5.57 -9.54 3.62
CA GLN A 50 6.12 -10.80 4.14
C GLN A 50 5.01 -11.71 4.68
N THR A 51 4.04 -11.18 5.42
CA THR A 51 2.92 -11.97 5.93
C THR A 51 2.05 -12.53 4.80
N LEU A 52 1.76 -11.72 3.79
CA LEU A 52 1.00 -12.15 2.62
C LEU A 52 1.77 -13.18 1.80
N GLN A 53 3.09 -13.04 1.68
CA GLN A 53 3.92 -14.03 0.99
C GLN A 53 3.89 -15.38 1.71
N VAL A 54 4.03 -15.38 3.05
CA VAL A 54 3.91 -16.61 3.85
C VAL A 54 2.52 -17.23 3.72
N GLU A 55 1.46 -16.41 3.70
CA GLU A 55 0.09 -16.89 3.49
C GLU A 55 -0.07 -17.51 2.10
N ILE A 56 0.42 -16.86 1.05
CA ILE A 56 0.43 -17.39 -0.32
C ILE A 56 1.19 -18.71 -0.38
N ASP A 57 2.37 -18.79 0.23
CA ASP A 57 3.18 -20.00 0.21
C ASP A 57 2.45 -21.14 0.95
N SER A 58 1.79 -20.85 2.08
CA SER A 58 0.99 -21.85 2.82
C SER A 58 -0.26 -22.30 2.06
N LEU A 59 -0.95 -21.37 1.37
CA LEU A 59 -2.09 -21.69 0.53
C LEU A 59 -1.66 -22.48 -0.70
N ASN A 60 -0.50 -22.18 -1.28
CA ASN A 60 0.06 -22.96 -2.37
C ASN A 60 0.47 -24.36 -1.91
N GLU A 61 1.03 -24.51 -0.72
CA GLU A 61 1.31 -25.82 -0.14
C GLU A 61 0.00 -26.59 0.13
N GLU A 62 -1.05 -25.92 0.61
CA GLU A 62 -2.39 -26.52 0.73
C GLU A 62 -2.99 -26.85 -0.64
N ILE A 63 -2.76 -26.04 -1.68
CA ILE A 63 -3.16 -26.30 -3.08
C ILE A 63 -2.39 -27.48 -3.66
N GLU A 64 -1.08 -27.58 -3.50
CA GLU A 64 -0.25 -28.70 -3.99
C GLU A 64 -0.59 -29.99 -3.23
N ASN A 65 -0.85 -29.91 -1.93
CA ASN A 65 -1.38 -31.04 -1.17
C ASN A 65 -2.86 -31.34 -1.53
N SER A 66 -3.59 -30.36 -2.09
CA SER A 66 -4.98 -30.47 -2.55
C SER A 66 -5.12 -30.47 -4.08
N ASP A 67 -4.04 -30.74 -4.84
CA ASP A 67 -3.97 -30.86 -6.32
C ASP A 67 -4.88 -31.99 -6.86
N SER A 68 -5.74 -32.54 -6.01
CA SER A 68 -7.05 -33.00 -6.41
C SER A 68 -7.72 -31.95 -7.31
N LEU A 69 -7.92 -32.32 -8.56
CA LEU A 69 -8.84 -31.71 -9.53
C LEU A 69 -10.19 -31.24 -8.92
N GLN A 70 -10.56 -31.74 -7.73
CA GLN A 70 -11.72 -31.35 -6.94
C GLN A 70 -11.73 -29.88 -6.49
N PHE A 71 -10.60 -29.27 -6.10
CA PHE A 71 -10.60 -27.87 -5.65
C PHE A 71 -10.83 -26.91 -6.84
N VAL A 72 -10.12 -27.16 -7.94
CA VAL A 72 -10.31 -26.43 -9.21
C VAL A 72 -11.74 -26.63 -9.74
N GLU A 73 -12.27 -27.86 -9.67
CA GLU A 73 -13.65 -28.16 -10.03
C GLU A 73 -14.66 -27.43 -9.14
N LYS A 74 -14.39 -27.31 -7.83
CA LYS A 74 -15.24 -26.58 -6.89
C LYS A 74 -15.30 -25.09 -7.20
N ILE A 75 -14.15 -24.44 -7.40
CA ILE A 75 -14.11 -23.01 -7.78
C ILE A 75 -14.78 -22.80 -9.14
N ALA A 76 -14.52 -23.67 -10.12
CA ALA A 76 -15.17 -23.59 -11.43
C ALA A 76 -16.70 -23.74 -11.35
N ARG A 77 -17.21 -24.59 -10.45
CA ARG A 77 -18.65 -24.79 -10.24
C ARG A 77 -19.30 -23.67 -9.42
N ASP A 78 -18.66 -23.27 -8.32
CA ASP A 78 -19.23 -22.33 -7.34
C ASP A 78 -19.09 -20.86 -7.80
N GLU A 79 -17.95 -20.49 -8.38
CA GLU A 79 -17.68 -19.10 -8.78
C GLU A 79 -17.99 -18.84 -10.27
N LEU A 80 -17.69 -19.82 -11.14
CA LEU A 80 -17.85 -19.66 -12.59
C LEU A 80 -19.10 -20.37 -13.15
N GLY A 81 -19.80 -21.17 -12.33
CA GLY A 81 -20.97 -21.92 -12.76
C GLY A 81 -20.69 -22.95 -13.88
N MET A 82 -19.43 -23.35 -14.05
CA MET A 82 -18.99 -24.27 -15.09
C MET A 82 -19.42 -25.70 -14.74
N VAL A 83 -19.80 -26.48 -15.75
CA VAL A 83 -20.21 -27.88 -15.62
C VAL A 83 -19.50 -28.72 -16.68
N LYS A 84 -19.30 -30.02 -16.42
CA LYS A 84 -18.62 -30.91 -17.37
C LYS A 84 -19.46 -31.10 -18.64
N PRO A 85 -18.83 -31.37 -19.81
CA PRO A 85 -19.58 -31.72 -21.01
C PRO A 85 -20.48 -32.93 -20.70
N ARG A 86 -21.81 -32.76 -20.85
CA ARG A 86 -22.90 -33.74 -20.54
C ARG A 86 -23.55 -33.65 -19.14
N GLU A 87 -23.23 -32.64 -18.33
CA GLU A 87 -23.98 -32.35 -17.08
C GLU A 87 -25.11 -31.33 -17.31
N ILE A 88 -26.21 -31.44 -16.54
CA ILE A 88 -27.42 -30.60 -16.68
C ILE A 88 -27.59 -29.74 -15.42
N ILE A 89 -27.69 -28.41 -15.58
CA ILE A 89 -27.86 -27.49 -14.45
C ILE A 89 -29.34 -27.48 -14.03
N TYR A 90 -29.63 -27.89 -12.79
CA TYR A 90 -30.97 -27.76 -12.21
C TYR A 90 -31.11 -26.41 -11.50
N ILE A 91 -31.96 -25.53 -12.03
CA ILE A 91 -32.23 -24.21 -11.43
C ILE A 91 -33.60 -24.28 -10.75
N ASP A 92 -33.62 -24.26 -9.43
CA ASP A 92 -34.86 -24.13 -8.65
C ASP A 92 -35.46 -22.73 -8.85
N LYS A 93 -36.67 -22.68 -9.43
CA LYS A 93 -37.39 -21.43 -9.74
C LYS A 93 -37.89 -20.71 -8.48
N ASN A 94 -37.96 -21.39 -7.34
CA ASN A 94 -38.46 -20.80 -6.08
C ASN A 94 -37.34 -20.13 -5.25
N LYS A 95 -36.06 -20.33 -5.61
CA LYS A 95 -34.95 -19.55 -5.04
C LYS A 95 -34.75 -18.29 -5.87
N ILE A 96 -35.11 -17.13 -5.29
CA ILE A 96 -34.83 -15.81 -5.85
C ILE A 96 -33.31 -15.70 -6.06
N LYS A 97 -32.86 -15.81 -7.32
CA LYS A 97 -31.48 -15.47 -7.68
C LYS A 97 -31.29 -13.98 -7.45
N LYS A 98 -30.47 -13.61 -6.46
CA LYS A 98 -29.96 -12.23 -6.40
C LYS A 98 -28.99 -12.07 -7.57
N PRO A 99 -29.21 -11.10 -8.47
CA PRO A 99 -28.23 -10.81 -9.51
C PRO A 99 -26.97 -10.28 -8.81
N PHE A 100 -25.86 -11.01 -8.96
CA PHE A 100 -24.59 -10.70 -8.29
C PHE A 100 -23.89 -9.47 -8.90
N PHE A 101 -24.20 -9.10 -10.14
CA PHE A 101 -23.61 -7.93 -10.77
C PHE A 101 -24.59 -6.78 -10.83
N GLY A 102 -24.28 -5.70 -10.10
CA GLY A 102 -24.88 -4.37 -10.26
C GLY A 102 -24.52 -3.69 -11.59
N LEU A 103 -24.41 -4.45 -12.69
CA LEU A 103 -24.30 -3.90 -14.04
C LEU A 103 -25.71 -3.55 -14.49
N ARG A 104 -26.18 -2.42 -13.98
CA ARG A 104 -27.13 -1.59 -14.68
C ARG A 104 -26.49 -1.21 -16.01
N LYS A 105 -26.70 -2.04 -17.04
CA LYS A 105 -26.49 -1.62 -18.43
C LYS A 105 -27.36 -0.39 -18.67
N LYS A 106 -26.74 0.68 -19.16
CA LYS A 106 -27.43 1.70 -19.94
C LYS A 106 -27.88 1.08 -21.26
#